data_AF-A0A2W5XZN5-F1
#
_entry.id   AF-A0A2W5XZN5-F1
#
_cell.length_a   1.000
_cell.length_b   1.000
_cell.length_c   1.000
_cell.angle_alpha   90.00
_cell.angle_beta   90.00
_cell.angle_gamma   90.00
#
_symmetry.space_group_name_H-M   'P 1'
#
loop_
_entity.id
_entity.type
_entity.pdbx_description
1 polymer ?
#
loop_
_entity_poly.entity_id
_entity_poly.type
_entity_poly.pdbx_seq_one_letter_code
_entity_poly.pdbx_strand_id
1 'polypeptide(L)'
;MAKATKTASTPEAVALRYFQALADHDLDAATACWAPDGLDHMYGTAELVGPRAVREFFAGLFAAIPDFRFEVLDTTTQDDRTAVRWRATGTFAGPGHWQGIAPNGARLDLVGCDVCVVRDGLVVENHAYLDGMTTARQLGLMPPQGSPVEQRMTSAFNAKTRLAGRLGSAEPERVADDVWVVRGGFPGKTMNVYLIEDEGQVTMFDAGVSSMSRALAVAATRMGGLKRIVLGHAHADHRGVAPSFEVPVYCHPLDREDAEGDGGAHYFDFSKLNPIGKLLLPRLLRSWDGGPVQIAGTVQEGDEIAGFRVVHLPGHAPGLIALFRESDRVALTSDCFYTLDPQTGLSKGPARVPHAAFNHDTEQARESIGKLAALEPSAAWPGHANAITGEVRGQLERAAKAT
;
A
#
# COMPACT_ATOMS: atom_id res chain seq x y z
N MET A 1 23.30 -59.81 -20.85
CA MET A 1 23.06 -59.08 -19.60
C MET A 1 22.05 -57.97 -19.88
N ALA A 2 20.80 -58.17 -19.47
CA ALA A 2 19.77 -57.15 -19.59
C ALA A 2 19.96 -56.12 -18.46
N LYS A 3 20.17 -54.86 -18.83
CA LYS A 3 20.20 -53.72 -17.91
C LYS A 3 18.76 -53.54 -17.41
N ALA A 4 18.51 -53.83 -16.15
CA ALA A 4 17.20 -53.62 -15.53
C ALA A 4 16.87 -52.12 -15.57
N THR A 5 15.88 -51.74 -16.37
CA THR A 5 15.33 -50.39 -16.40
C THR A 5 14.56 -50.18 -15.10
N LYS A 6 15.13 -49.45 -14.14
CA LYS A 6 14.40 -48.94 -12.97
C LYS A 6 13.25 -48.10 -13.52
N THR A 7 12.01 -48.57 -13.42
CA THR A 7 10.82 -47.76 -13.74
C THR A 7 10.86 -46.54 -12.84
N ALA A 8 11.05 -45.35 -13.42
CA ALA A 8 10.97 -44.10 -12.66
C ALA A 8 9.58 -44.03 -12.01
N SER A 9 9.52 -43.74 -10.71
CA SER A 9 8.24 -43.55 -10.03
C SER A 9 7.52 -42.36 -10.63
N THR A 10 6.21 -42.48 -10.86
CA THR A 10 5.40 -41.34 -11.28
C THR A 10 5.40 -40.27 -10.17
N PRO A 11 5.20 -38.98 -10.51
CA PRO A 11 5.02 -37.91 -9.52
C PRO A 11 3.96 -38.24 -8.49
N GLU A 12 2.84 -38.80 -8.94
CA GLU A 12 1.75 -39.24 -8.08
C GLU A 12 2.19 -40.29 -7.07
N ALA A 13 2.94 -41.31 -7.52
CA ALA A 13 3.44 -42.36 -6.64
C ALA A 13 4.45 -41.83 -5.61
N VAL A 14 5.23 -40.80 -5.97
CA VAL A 14 6.19 -40.17 -5.03
C VAL A 14 5.43 -39.36 -3.98
N ALA A 15 4.46 -38.55 -4.39
CA ALA A 15 3.62 -37.77 -3.48
C ALA A 15 2.83 -38.68 -2.53
N LEU A 16 2.17 -39.72 -3.04
CA LEU A 16 1.42 -40.68 -2.23
C LEU A 16 2.31 -41.41 -1.21
N ARG A 17 3.54 -41.79 -1.59
CA ARG A 17 4.50 -42.37 -0.63
C ARG A 17 4.86 -41.40 0.49
N TYR A 18 5.08 -40.13 0.16
CA TYR A 18 5.36 -39.11 1.16
C TYR A 18 4.20 -38.95 2.15
N PHE A 19 2.98 -38.76 1.68
CA PHE A 19 1.81 -38.62 2.55
C PHE A 19 1.47 -39.90 3.33
N GLN A 20 1.70 -41.07 2.74
CA GLN A 20 1.56 -42.34 3.46
C GLN A 20 2.59 -42.46 4.58
N ALA A 21 3.84 -42.07 4.35
CA ALA A 21 4.85 -42.05 5.40
C ALA A 21 4.48 -41.09 6.55
N LEU A 22 3.88 -39.94 6.23
CA LEU A 22 3.34 -39.05 7.26
C LEU A 22 2.17 -39.67 8.02
N ALA A 23 1.26 -40.37 7.33
CA ALA A 23 0.15 -41.08 7.96
C ALA A 23 0.63 -42.19 8.91
N ASP A 24 1.74 -42.84 8.58
CA ASP A 24 2.38 -43.89 9.39
C ASP A 24 3.34 -43.33 10.46
N HIS A 25 3.50 -42.01 10.53
CA HIS A 25 4.46 -41.30 11.40
C HIS A 25 5.93 -41.72 11.16
N ASP A 26 6.25 -42.23 9.97
CA ASP A 26 7.59 -42.64 9.56
C ASP A 26 8.36 -41.45 8.95
N LEU A 27 9.03 -40.69 9.81
CA LEU A 27 9.80 -39.50 9.40
C LEU A 27 11.03 -39.85 8.54
N ASP A 28 11.58 -41.06 8.64
CA ASP A 28 12.68 -41.50 7.78
C ASP A 28 12.18 -41.73 6.34
N ALA A 29 11.06 -42.44 6.19
CA ALA A 29 10.44 -42.65 4.88
C ALA A 29 9.92 -41.33 4.28
N ALA A 30 9.35 -40.45 5.11
CA ALA A 30 8.88 -39.15 4.68
C ALA A 30 10.03 -38.29 4.13
N THR A 31 11.13 -38.15 4.89
CA THR A 31 12.28 -37.34 4.45
C THR A 31 13.04 -37.95 3.28
N ALA A 32 13.04 -39.28 3.11
CA ALA A 32 13.65 -39.94 1.96
C ALA A 32 12.95 -39.59 0.62
N CYS A 33 11.73 -39.05 0.66
CA CYS A 33 11.02 -38.59 -0.53
C CYS A 33 11.45 -37.21 -1.01
N TRP A 34 12.24 -36.45 -0.24
CA TRP A 34 12.60 -35.06 -0.54
C TRP A 34 13.98 -34.92 -1.18
N ALA A 35 14.11 -33.94 -2.08
CA ALA A 35 15.41 -33.48 -2.56
C ALA A 35 16.18 -32.76 -1.43
N PRO A 36 17.54 -32.78 -1.44
CA PRO A 36 18.34 -32.16 -0.38
C PRO A 36 18.04 -30.68 -0.14
N ASP A 37 17.73 -29.96 -1.21
CA ASP A 37 17.39 -28.53 -1.27
C ASP A 37 15.90 -28.28 -1.56
N GLY A 38 15.05 -29.31 -1.39
CA GLY A 38 13.62 -29.20 -1.66
C GLY A 38 12.94 -28.16 -0.77
N LEU A 39 11.97 -27.44 -1.32
CA LEU A 39 11.28 -26.35 -0.64
C LEU A 39 9.84 -26.74 -0.27
N ASP A 40 9.44 -26.51 0.99
CA ASP A 40 8.06 -26.68 1.43
C ASP A 40 7.46 -25.33 1.82
N HIS A 41 6.57 -24.82 0.98
CA HIS A 41 5.84 -23.58 1.20
C HIS A 41 4.51 -23.88 1.90
N MET A 42 4.52 -23.91 3.22
CA MET A 42 3.30 -24.04 4.04
C MET A 42 2.67 -22.66 4.27
N TYR A 43 1.82 -22.23 3.34
CA TYR A 43 1.24 -20.88 3.36
C TYR A 43 0.53 -20.58 4.68
N GLY A 44 0.93 -19.46 5.31
CA GLY A 44 0.40 -19.03 6.61
C GLY A 44 0.99 -19.75 7.82
N THR A 45 1.93 -20.69 7.63
CA THR A 45 2.54 -21.47 8.71
C THR A 45 4.07 -21.35 8.72
N ALA A 46 4.76 -21.84 7.68
CA ALA A 46 6.21 -21.96 7.66
C ALA A 46 6.77 -22.09 6.23
N GLU A 47 8.07 -21.85 6.09
CA GLU A 47 8.83 -22.14 4.88
C GLU A 47 9.98 -23.06 5.28
N LEU A 48 9.97 -24.30 4.78
CA LEU A 48 10.94 -25.34 5.18
C LEU A 48 11.90 -25.62 4.02
N VAL A 49 13.19 -25.74 4.34
CA VAL A 49 14.23 -26.03 3.35
C VAL A 49 14.90 -27.36 3.68
N GLY A 50 14.73 -28.31 2.76
CA GLY A 50 15.32 -29.63 2.78
C GLY A 50 14.72 -30.58 3.82
N PRO A 51 15.15 -31.85 3.80
CA PRO A 51 14.49 -32.92 4.56
C PRO A 51 14.60 -32.76 6.08
N ARG A 52 15.68 -32.13 6.58
CA ARG A 52 15.87 -31.90 8.02
C ARG A 52 14.77 -31.00 8.60
N ALA A 53 14.44 -29.90 7.90
CA ALA A 53 13.42 -28.98 8.35
C ALA A 53 12.02 -29.64 8.35
N VAL A 54 11.72 -30.45 7.32
CA VAL A 54 10.49 -31.26 7.24
C VAL A 54 10.39 -32.23 8.43
N ARG A 55 11.47 -32.96 8.75
CA ARG A 55 11.52 -33.87 9.91
C ARG A 55 11.27 -33.13 11.22
N GLU A 56 11.97 -32.02 11.46
CA GLU A 56 11.84 -31.25 12.70
C GLU A 56 10.40 -30.73 12.88
N PHE A 57 9.77 -30.25 11.80
CA PHE A 57 8.38 -29.79 11.82
C PHE A 57 7.39 -30.91 12.17
N PHE A 58 7.41 -32.03 11.43
CA PHE A 58 6.47 -33.13 11.65
C PHE A 58 6.72 -33.88 12.97
N ALA A 59 7.97 -33.98 13.44
CA ALA A 59 8.27 -34.49 14.77
C ALA A 59 7.60 -33.65 15.87
N GLY A 60 7.66 -32.32 15.74
CA GLY A 60 6.97 -31.40 16.64
C GLY A 60 5.45 -31.54 16.58
N LEU A 61 4.88 -31.67 15.37
CA LEU A 61 3.45 -31.87 15.15
C LEU A 61 2.96 -33.17 15.82
N PHE A 62 3.63 -34.30 15.57
CA PHE A 62 3.25 -35.59 16.15
C PHE A 62 3.43 -35.62 17.67
N ALA A 63 4.45 -34.95 18.20
CA ALA A 63 4.61 -34.80 19.65
C ALA A 63 3.49 -33.96 20.28
N ALA A 64 3.00 -32.93 19.59
CA ALA A 64 1.90 -32.08 20.05
C ALA A 64 0.53 -32.74 19.91
N ILE A 65 0.35 -33.61 18.91
CA ILE A 65 -0.91 -34.29 18.59
C ILE A 65 -0.63 -35.81 18.52
N PRO A 66 -0.54 -36.51 19.67
CA PRO A 66 -0.10 -37.91 19.69
C PRO A 66 -1.03 -38.89 18.96
N ASP A 67 -2.31 -38.54 18.81
CA ASP A 67 -3.32 -39.29 18.08
C ASP A 67 -3.53 -38.77 16.65
N PHE A 68 -2.55 -38.04 16.09
CA PHE A 68 -2.61 -37.48 14.74
C PHE A 68 -2.86 -38.58 13.71
N ARG A 69 -3.88 -38.39 12.87
CA ARG A 69 -4.21 -39.25 11.73
C ARG A 69 -4.23 -38.41 10.48
N PHE A 70 -3.69 -38.97 9.41
CA PHE A 70 -3.63 -38.34 8.10
C PHE A 70 -4.25 -39.28 7.05
N GLU A 71 -5.14 -38.76 6.23
CA GLU A 71 -5.85 -39.50 5.19
C GLU A 71 -5.74 -38.74 3.87
N VAL A 72 -5.25 -39.39 2.82
CA VAL A 72 -5.34 -38.87 1.46
C VAL A 72 -6.76 -39.10 0.94
N LEU A 73 -7.43 -38.03 0.50
CA LEU A 73 -8.79 -38.07 -0.02
C LEU A 73 -8.82 -38.36 -1.52
N ASP A 74 -8.03 -37.61 -2.28
CA ASP A 74 -7.92 -37.73 -3.73
C ASP A 74 -6.63 -37.05 -4.25
N THR A 75 -6.26 -37.39 -5.48
CA THR A 75 -5.08 -36.85 -6.18
C THR A 75 -5.45 -36.38 -7.58
N THR A 76 -4.68 -35.44 -8.11
CA THR A 76 -4.72 -35.04 -9.52
C THR A 76 -3.32 -34.70 -9.99
N THR A 77 -2.87 -35.31 -11.09
CA THR A 77 -1.49 -35.15 -11.59
C THR A 77 -1.48 -34.55 -12.98
N GLN A 78 -0.59 -33.58 -13.18
CA GLN A 78 -0.25 -33.01 -14.48
C GLN A 78 1.25 -32.80 -14.56
N ASP A 79 1.88 -33.41 -15.56
CA ASP A 79 3.33 -33.36 -15.79
C ASP A 79 4.13 -33.80 -14.54
N ASP A 80 4.99 -32.93 -14.00
CA ASP A 80 5.79 -33.17 -12.80
C ASP A 80 5.08 -32.80 -11.49
N ARG A 81 3.80 -32.37 -11.56
CA ARG A 81 3.04 -31.89 -10.39
C ARG A 81 1.91 -32.82 -10.00
N THR A 82 1.78 -33.08 -8.71
CA THR A 82 0.64 -33.80 -8.14
C THR A 82 -0.01 -32.96 -7.05
N ALA A 83 -1.28 -32.62 -7.25
CA ALA A 83 -2.15 -32.12 -6.18
C ALA A 83 -2.65 -33.30 -5.34
N VAL A 84 -2.55 -33.19 -4.02
CA VAL A 84 -3.01 -34.18 -3.05
C VAL A 84 -3.94 -33.49 -2.08
N ARG A 85 -5.23 -33.83 -2.12
CA ARG A 85 -6.18 -33.41 -1.09
C ARG A 85 -6.15 -34.40 0.05
N TRP A 86 -6.14 -33.89 1.27
CA TRP A 86 -6.02 -34.72 2.47
C TRP A 86 -6.88 -34.18 3.61
N ARG A 87 -7.13 -35.06 4.57
CA ARG A 87 -7.76 -34.77 5.85
C ARG A 87 -6.85 -35.22 6.97
N ALA A 88 -6.66 -34.36 7.96
CA ALA A 88 -5.93 -34.72 9.17
C ALA A 88 -6.80 -34.51 10.41
N THR A 89 -6.75 -35.43 11.37
CA THR A 89 -7.51 -35.32 12.62
C THR A 89 -6.60 -35.62 13.81
N GLY A 90 -6.97 -35.11 14.98
CA GLY A 90 -6.30 -35.45 16.22
C GLY A 90 -6.74 -34.55 17.37
N THR A 91 -6.10 -34.73 18.51
CA THR A 91 -6.37 -34.01 19.75
C THR A 91 -5.09 -33.30 20.20
N PHE A 92 -5.16 -31.98 20.34
CA PHE A 92 -4.01 -31.17 20.76
C PHE A 92 -3.78 -31.29 22.27
N ALA A 93 -3.22 -32.44 22.68
CA ALA A 93 -3.06 -32.85 24.07
C ALA A 93 -1.66 -33.40 24.39
N GLY A 94 -0.73 -33.38 23.44
CA GLY A 94 0.66 -33.76 23.67
C GLY A 94 1.40 -32.79 24.59
N PRO A 95 2.59 -33.15 25.10
CA PRO A 95 3.34 -32.33 26.06
C PRO A 95 3.98 -31.06 25.45
N GLY A 96 4.02 -30.96 24.11
CA GLY A 96 4.69 -29.89 23.37
C GLY A 96 3.76 -28.77 22.90
N HIS A 97 4.32 -27.58 22.71
CA HIS A 97 3.61 -26.50 22.04
C HIS A 97 3.57 -26.75 20.53
N TRP A 98 2.52 -26.28 19.86
CA TRP A 98 2.45 -26.29 18.40
C TRP A 98 2.17 -24.87 17.89
N GLN A 99 3.04 -24.37 17.00
CA GLN A 99 3.00 -23.00 16.49
C GLN A 99 2.91 -21.92 17.58
N GLY A 100 3.58 -22.14 18.72
CA GLY A 100 3.58 -21.22 19.86
C GLY A 100 2.34 -21.30 20.76
N ILE A 101 1.41 -22.22 20.49
CA ILE A 101 0.19 -22.44 21.28
C ILE A 101 0.45 -23.56 22.28
N ALA A 102 -0.01 -23.39 23.52
CA ALA A 102 0.06 -24.43 24.53
C ALA A 102 -1.05 -25.49 24.31
N PRO A 103 -0.80 -26.77 24.60
CA PRO A 103 -1.81 -27.83 24.55
C PRO A 103 -3.07 -27.43 25.30
N ASN A 104 -4.23 -27.55 24.64
CA ASN A 104 -5.51 -27.11 25.19
C ASN A 104 -6.62 -28.18 25.09
N GLY A 105 -6.29 -29.38 24.60
CA GLY A 105 -7.23 -30.48 24.44
C GLY A 105 -8.22 -30.30 23.28
N ALA A 106 -8.02 -29.31 22.42
CA ALA A 106 -8.87 -29.09 21.26
C ALA A 106 -8.84 -30.28 20.31
N ARG A 107 -10.02 -30.65 19.78
CA ARG A 107 -10.14 -31.62 18.70
C ARG A 107 -9.95 -30.92 17.37
N LEU A 108 -9.02 -31.42 16.58
CA LEU A 108 -8.70 -30.93 15.25
C LEU A 108 -9.27 -31.86 14.18
N ASP A 109 -9.84 -31.24 13.16
CA ASP A 109 -10.37 -31.87 11.95
C ASP A 109 -10.08 -30.93 10.78
N LEU A 110 -8.98 -31.21 10.11
CA LEU A 110 -8.31 -30.33 9.18
C LEU A 110 -8.45 -30.90 7.78
N VAL A 111 -8.67 -30.03 6.81
CA VAL A 111 -8.60 -30.36 5.39
C VAL A 111 -7.57 -29.46 4.73
N GLY A 112 -6.80 -30.04 3.81
CA GLY A 112 -5.75 -29.34 3.10
C GLY A 112 -5.52 -29.89 1.70
N CYS A 113 -4.68 -29.18 0.96
CA CYS A 113 -4.26 -29.55 -0.37
C CYS A 113 -2.80 -29.18 -0.55
N ASP A 114 -2.01 -30.13 -1.01
CA ASP A 114 -0.59 -29.96 -1.30
C ASP A 114 -0.36 -30.13 -2.79
N VAL A 115 0.43 -29.25 -3.39
CA VAL A 115 0.88 -29.39 -4.78
C VAL A 115 2.36 -29.72 -4.78
N CYS A 116 2.68 -31.01 -4.88
CA CYS A 116 4.05 -31.49 -4.91
C CYS A 116 4.61 -31.45 -6.34
N VAL A 117 5.73 -30.77 -6.53
CA VAL A 117 6.57 -30.83 -7.74
C VAL A 117 7.61 -31.94 -7.53
N VAL A 118 7.64 -32.90 -8.43
CA VAL A 118 8.48 -34.09 -8.31
C VAL A 118 9.41 -34.22 -9.51
N ARG A 119 10.72 -34.22 -9.26
CA ARG A 119 11.75 -34.42 -10.29
C ARG A 119 12.74 -35.48 -9.84
N ASP A 120 13.18 -36.31 -10.77
CA ASP A 120 14.10 -37.42 -10.50
C ASP A 120 13.63 -38.36 -9.36
N GLY A 121 12.32 -38.47 -9.17
CA GLY A 121 11.70 -39.31 -8.13
C GLY A 121 11.71 -38.72 -6.72
N LEU A 122 12.03 -37.43 -6.58
CA LEU A 122 12.06 -36.69 -5.31
C LEU A 122 11.17 -35.45 -5.37
N VAL A 123 10.56 -35.09 -4.25
CA VAL A 123 9.86 -33.81 -4.06
C VAL A 123 10.93 -32.71 -4.02
N VAL A 124 10.89 -31.83 -5.03
CA VAL A 124 11.79 -30.65 -5.11
C VAL A 124 11.11 -29.39 -4.61
N GLU A 125 9.78 -29.35 -4.63
CA GLU A 125 8.99 -28.22 -4.17
C GLU A 125 7.60 -28.70 -3.76
N ASN A 126 7.03 -28.13 -2.71
CA ASN A 126 5.66 -28.39 -2.28
C ASN A 126 4.98 -27.07 -1.93
N HIS A 127 3.73 -26.91 -2.39
CA HIS A 127 2.87 -25.80 -2.00
C HIS A 127 1.72 -26.34 -1.15
N ALA A 128 1.82 -26.19 0.17
CA ALA A 128 0.84 -26.71 1.12
C ALA A 128 -0.16 -25.63 1.53
N TYR A 129 -1.44 -25.90 1.29
CA TYR A 129 -2.56 -25.05 1.63
C TYR A 129 -3.43 -25.72 2.70
N LEU A 130 -3.48 -25.11 3.89
CA LEU A 130 -4.31 -25.53 5.01
C LEU A 130 -5.41 -24.51 5.27
N ASP A 131 -6.61 -24.96 5.64
CA ASP A 131 -7.63 -24.07 6.21
C ASP A 131 -7.23 -23.57 7.61
N GLY A 132 -6.42 -22.52 7.64
CA GLY A 132 -5.94 -21.89 8.88
C GLY A 132 -7.06 -21.27 9.72
N MET A 133 -8.13 -20.77 9.10
CA MET A 133 -9.25 -20.15 9.83
C MET A 133 -10.08 -21.19 10.58
N THR A 134 -10.35 -22.34 9.97
CA THR A 134 -11.00 -23.46 10.66
C THR A 134 -10.12 -24.00 11.77
N THR A 135 -8.81 -24.14 11.52
CA THR A 135 -7.83 -24.53 12.56
C THR A 135 -7.86 -23.59 13.76
N ALA A 136 -7.78 -22.27 13.53
CA ALA A 136 -7.82 -21.26 14.58
C ALA A 136 -9.11 -21.30 15.41
N ARG A 137 -10.27 -21.55 14.78
CA ARG A 137 -11.54 -21.73 15.49
C ARG A 137 -11.58 -23.00 16.33
N GLN A 138 -11.08 -24.12 15.79
CA GLN A 138 -11.03 -25.39 16.53
C GLN A 138 -10.09 -25.30 17.74
N LEU A 139 -8.98 -24.57 17.61
CA LEU A 139 -8.06 -24.26 18.71
C LEU A 139 -8.61 -23.23 19.71
N GLY A 140 -9.76 -22.60 19.43
CA GLY A 140 -10.36 -21.58 20.30
C GLY A 140 -9.72 -20.19 20.22
N LEU A 141 -8.85 -19.93 19.23
CA LEU A 141 -8.26 -18.61 18.98
C LEU A 141 -9.25 -17.64 18.32
N MET A 142 -10.31 -18.17 17.70
CA MET A 142 -11.37 -17.41 17.05
C MET A 142 -12.74 -17.89 17.51
N PRO A 143 -13.75 -17.01 17.60
CA PRO A 143 -15.11 -17.42 17.90
C PRO A 143 -15.69 -18.33 16.80
N PRO A 144 -16.70 -19.16 17.12
CA PRO A 144 -17.37 -19.99 16.13
C PRO A 144 -17.95 -19.14 14.99
N GLN A 145 -17.89 -19.68 13.77
CA GLN A 145 -18.41 -19.01 12.58
C GLN A 145 -19.92 -18.76 12.72
N GLY A 146 -20.34 -17.53 12.40
CA GLY A 146 -21.72 -17.07 12.50
C GLY A 146 -22.18 -16.79 13.94
N SER A 147 -21.33 -16.96 14.95
CA SER A 147 -21.72 -16.74 16.35
C SER A 147 -22.01 -15.26 16.65
N PRO A 148 -22.86 -14.96 17.65
CA PRO A 148 -23.08 -13.58 18.08
C PRO A 148 -21.81 -12.84 18.52
N VAL A 149 -20.81 -13.57 19.02
CA VAL A 149 -19.51 -13.01 19.41
C VAL A 149 -18.74 -12.54 18.17
N GLU A 150 -18.65 -13.37 17.13
CA GLU A 150 -18.02 -13.00 15.86
C GLU A 150 -18.69 -11.76 15.24
N GLN A 151 -20.02 -11.73 15.18
CA GLN A 151 -20.78 -10.60 14.64
C GLN A 151 -20.52 -9.29 15.40
N ARG A 152 -20.41 -9.36 16.73
CA ARG A 152 -20.05 -8.20 17.56
C ARG A 152 -18.61 -7.74 17.30
N MET A 153 -17.67 -8.67 17.15
CA MET A 153 -16.28 -8.35 16.78
C MET A 153 -16.22 -7.66 15.40
N THR A 154 -16.91 -8.19 14.39
CA THR A 154 -17.01 -7.57 13.06
C THR A 154 -17.64 -6.18 13.14
N SER A 155 -18.71 -6.01 13.92
CA SER A 155 -19.36 -4.71 14.10
C SER A 155 -18.43 -3.68 14.76
N ALA A 156 -17.68 -4.09 15.78
CA ALA A 156 -16.68 -3.25 16.44
C ALA A 156 -15.53 -2.89 15.49
N PHE A 157 -15.04 -3.85 14.71
CA PHE A 157 -14.04 -3.61 13.67
C PHE A 157 -14.55 -2.60 12.63
N ASN A 158 -15.77 -2.76 12.13
CA ASN A 158 -16.39 -1.82 11.19
C ASN A 158 -16.57 -0.42 11.77
N ALA A 159 -16.91 -0.31 13.06
CA ALA A 159 -16.96 0.97 13.75
C ALA A 159 -15.58 1.64 13.83
N LYS A 160 -14.54 0.88 14.19
CA LYS A 160 -13.14 1.36 14.21
C LYS A 160 -12.70 1.81 12.82
N THR A 161 -12.97 1.03 11.78
CA THR A 161 -12.63 1.36 10.39
C THR A 161 -13.31 2.65 9.93
N ARG A 162 -14.60 2.83 10.22
CA ARG A 162 -15.32 4.08 9.90
C ARG A 162 -14.72 5.29 10.63
N LEU A 163 -14.34 5.13 11.90
CA LEU A 163 -13.73 6.21 12.67
C LEU A 163 -12.36 6.58 12.12
N ALA A 164 -11.50 5.59 11.85
CA ALA A 164 -10.18 5.79 11.28
C ALA A 164 -10.25 6.46 9.89
N GLY A 165 -11.17 6.01 9.01
CA GLY A 165 -11.39 6.64 7.71
C GLY A 165 -11.80 8.10 7.83
N ARG A 166 -12.72 8.43 8.74
CA ARG A 166 -13.14 9.82 9.01
C ARG A 166 -12.04 10.69 9.62
N LEU A 167 -11.04 10.11 10.26
CA LEU A 167 -9.91 10.87 10.82
C LEU A 167 -8.85 11.16 9.74
N GLY A 168 -8.60 10.21 8.83
CA GLY A 168 -7.54 10.31 7.81
C GLY A 168 -7.86 11.26 6.65
N SER A 169 -9.13 11.29 6.19
CA SER A 169 -9.55 12.18 5.10
C SER A 169 -11.02 12.59 5.22
N ALA A 170 -11.41 13.57 4.42
CA ALA A 170 -12.80 13.89 4.11
C ALA A 170 -13.28 13.06 2.90
N GLU A 171 -14.60 13.02 2.71
CA GLU A 171 -15.18 12.53 1.45
C GLU A 171 -14.81 13.49 0.30
N PRO A 172 -14.73 13.00 -0.95
CA PRO A 172 -14.46 13.86 -2.10
C PRO A 172 -15.51 14.98 -2.23
N GLU A 173 -15.05 16.23 -2.34
CA GLU A 173 -15.87 17.40 -2.60
C GLU A 173 -15.69 17.84 -4.06
N ARG A 174 -16.79 18.07 -4.79
CA ARG A 174 -16.70 18.55 -6.17
C ARG A 174 -16.27 20.02 -6.18
N VAL A 175 -15.22 20.34 -6.93
CA VAL A 175 -14.66 21.70 -7.02
C VAL A 175 -14.92 22.37 -8.37
N ALA A 176 -15.06 21.58 -9.42
CA ALA A 176 -15.44 21.99 -10.76
C ALA A 176 -16.15 20.81 -11.45
N ASP A 177 -16.63 21.01 -12.67
CA ASP A 177 -17.10 19.89 -13.49
C ASP A 177 -15.95 18.91 -13.69
N ASP A 178 -16.22 17.65 -13.36
CA ASP A 178 -15.30 16.52 -13.47
C ASP A 178 -14.02 16.63 -12.62
N VAL A 179 -14.04 17.47 -11.58
CA VAL A 179 -12.92 17.62 -10.63
C VAL A 179 -13.40 17.57 -9.19
N TRP A 180 -12.72 16.76 -8.38
CA TRP A 180 -12.98 16.61 -6.96
C TRP A 180 -11.72 16.83 -6.14
N VAL A 181 -11.87 17.37 -4.94
CA VAL A 181 -10.80 17.46 -3.94
C VAL A 181 -11.06 16.47 -2.81
N VAL A 182 -10.03 15.72 -2.44
CA VAL A 182 -10.00 14.87 -1.26
C VAL A 182 -9.05 15.51 -0.26
N ARG A 183 -9.59 15.92 0.88
CA ARG A 183 -8.80 16.58 1.92
C ARG A 183 -8.36 15.62 3.00
N GLY A 184 -7.09 15.63 3.36
CA GLY A 184 -6.56 14.75 4.40
C GLY A 184 -5.40 15.34 5.19
N GLY A 185 -4.78 14.49 6.00
CA GLY A 185 -3.72 14.89 6.91
C GLY A 185 -4.24 15.36 8.28
N PHE A 186 -3.57 14.90 9.33
CA PHE A 186 -3.82 15.31 10.71
C PHE A 186 -3.00 16.57 11.05
N PRO A 187 -3.52 17.53 11.84
CA PRO A 187 -4.81 17.52 12.56
C PRO A 187 -5.98 18.19 11.83
N GLY A 188 -5.72 18.97 10.77
CA GLY A 188 -6.71 19.89 10.20
C GLY A 188 -7.36 19.48 8.88
N LYS A 189 -6.98 18.33 8.30
CA LYS A 189 -7.33 17.95 6.93
C LYS A 189 -7.02 19.04 5.91
N THR A 190 -5.80 19.56 5.99
CA THR A 190 -5.37 20.68 5.16
C THR A 190 -4.72 20.24 3.87
N MET A 191 -4.36 18.97 3.68
CA MET A 191 -3.70 18.50 2.45
C MET A 191 -4.76 18.26 1.38
N ASN A 192 -4.64 18.88 0.21
CA ASN A 192 -5.55 18.70 -0.90
C ASN A 192 -4.95 17.75 -1.94
N VAL A 193 -5.73 16.75 -2.34
CA VAL A 193 -5.45 15.90 -3.51
C VAL A 193 -6.60 16.02 -4.47
N TYR A 194 -6.32 16.21 -5.75
CA TYR A 194 -7.35 16.38 -6.76
C TYR A 194 -7.53 15.10 -7.57
N LEU A 195 -8.78 14.72 -7.79
CA LEU A 195 -9.16 13.65 -8.71
C LEU A 195 -9.87 14.31 -9.90
N ILE A 196 -9.34 14.12 -11.09
CA ILE A 196 -9.83 14.69 -12.35
C ILE A 196 -10.31 13.54 -13.21
N GLU A 197 -11.54 13.60 -13.74
CA GLU A 197 -12.02 12.58 -14.67
C GLU A 197 -11.13 12.53 -15.93
N ASP A 198 -10.78 11.33 -16.34
CA ASP A 198 -9.89 11.06 -17.46
C ASP A 198 -10.32 9.76 -18.13
N GLU A 199 -11.19 9.88 -19.15
CA GLU A 199 -11.67 8.78 -19.99
C GLU A 199 -12.37 7.64 -19.20
N GLY A 200 -13.25 7.98 -18.27
CA GLY A 200 -13.97 7.00 -17.43
C GLY A 200 -13.14 6.42 -16.28
N GLN A 201 -11.92 6.93 -16.08
CA GLN A 201 -11.08 6.74 -14.90
C GLN A 201 -10.78 8.12 -14.28
N VAL A 202 -9.86 8.18 -13.31
CA VAL A 202 -9.36 9.46 -12.78
C VAL A 202 -7.85 9.61 -12.90
N THR A 203 -7.39 10.83 -13.20
CA THR A 203 -6.03 11.29 -12.94
C THR A 203 -5.97 11.95 -11.57
N MET A 204 -5.01 11.54 -10.75
CA MET A 204 -4.74 12.17 -9.45
C MET A 204 -3.69 13.26 -9.62
N PHE A 205 -4.02 14.51 -9.25
CA PHE A 205 -3.07 15.62 -9.22
C PHE A 205 -2.72 15.98 -7.77
N ASP A 206 -1.42 16.03 -7.49
CA ASP A 206 -0.83 15.84 -6.15
C ASP A 206 -1.21 14.50 -5.50
N ALA A 207 -0.48 14.09 -4.48
CA ALA A 207 -0.62 12.77 -3.85
C ALA A 207 -0.66 12.84 -2.32
N GLY A 208 -0.80 14.04 -1.73
CA GLY A 208 -1.10 14.19 -0.30
C GLY A 208 -0.06 13.51 0.60
N VAL A 209 -0.51 13.16 1.82
CA VAL A 209 0.30 12.44 2.80
C VAL A 209 -0.01 10.93 2.79
N SER A 210 0.95 10.08 3.11
CA SER A 210 0.87 8.61 3.06
C SER A 210 -0.33 8.01 3.81
N SER A 211 -0.79 8.65 4.88
CA SER A 211 -2.00 8.22 5.61
C SER A 211 -3.30 8.29 4.79
N MET A 212 -3.30 8.99 3.64
CA MET A 212 -4.45 9.14 2.75
C MET A 212 -4.62 7.97 1.76
N SER A 213 -3.66 7.04 1.63
CA SER A 213 -3.67 6.00 0.57
C SER A 213 -4.98 5.23 0.49
N ARG A 214 -5.53 4.79 1.64
CA ARG A 214 -6.80 4.05 1.66
C ARG A 214 -7.99 4.89 1.17
N ALA A 215 -8.06 6.15 1.59
CA ALA A 215 -9.16 7.02 1.23
C ALA A 215 -9.16 7.33 -0.27
N LEU A 216 -7.99 7.64 -0.82
CA LEU A 216 -7.81 7.90 -2.24
C LEU A 216 -8.04 6.64 -3.08
N ALA A 217 -7.62 5.46 -2.62
CA ALA A 217 -7.91 4.20 -3.30
C ALA A 217 -9.41 3.94 -3.41
N VAL A 218 -10.17 4.16 -2.31
CA VAL A 218 -11.63 4.03 -2.30
C VAL A 218 -12.29 5.06 -3.23
N ALA A 219 -11.86 6.34 -3.16
CA ALA A 219 -12.41 7.40 -3.98
C ALA A 219 -12.17 7.15 -5.47
N ALA A 220 -10.93 6.90 -5.88
CA ALA A 220 -10.57 6.62 -7.27
C ALA A 220 -11.29 5.36 -7.80
N THR A 221 -11.36 4.27 -7.02
CA THR A 221 -12.07 3.04 -7.44
C THR A 221 -13.55 3.28 -7.70
N ARG A 222 -14.22 4.09 -6.87
CA ARG A 222 -15.63 4.47 -7.09
C ARG A 222 -15.84 5.33 -8.35
N MET A 223 -14.77 5.93 -8.86
CA MET A 223 -14.74 6.82 -10.02
C MET A 223 -14.10 6.14 -11.24
N GLY A 224 -14.13 4.80 -11.31
CA GLY A 224 -13.61 4.04 -12.46
C GLY A 224 -12.15 3.58 -12.34
N GLY A 225 -11.49 3.88 -11.23
CA GLY A 225 -10.10 3.51 -10.96
C GLY A 225 -9.12 4.64 -11.29
N LEU A 226 -7.89 4.50 -10.82
CA LEU A 226 -6.82 5.47 -11.03
C LEU A 226 -6.08 5.16 -12.34
N LYS A 227 -5.95 6.14 -13.23
CA LYS A 227 -5.23 6.02 -14.50
C LYS A 227 -3.74 6.35 -14.34
N ARG A 228 -3.43 7.42 -13.61
CA ARG A 228 -2.08 7.94 -13.36
C ARG A 228 -2.07 8.92 -12.19
N ILE A 229 -0.87 9.19 -11.69
CA ILE A 229 -0.62 10.27 -10.72
C ILE A 229 0.27 11.32 -11.39
N VAL A 230 -0.06 12.59 -11.22
CA VAL A 230 0.77 13.73 -11.62
C VAL A 230 1.08 14.54 -10.37
N LEU A 231 2.34 14.53 -9.96
CA LEU A 231 2.80 15.30 -8.81
C LEU A 231 2.88 16.78 -9.20
N GLY A 232 2.26 17.65 -8.42
CA GLY A 232 2.44 19.09 -8.53
C GLY A 232 3.87 19.48 -8.14
N HIS A 233 4.44 18.80 -7.14
CA HIS A 233 5.87 18.80 -6.85
C HIS A 233 6.25 17.62 -5.92
N ALA A 234 7.54 17.45 -5.62
CA ALA A 234 8.08 16.25 -4.96
C ALA A 234 8.01 16.21 -3.41
N HIS A 235 7.50 17.23 -2.72
CA HIS A 235 7.51 17.23 -1.24
C HIS A 235 6.69 16.08 -0.65
N ALA A 236 7.05 15.68 0.58
CA ALA A 236 6.45 14.55 1.32
C ALA A 236 4.92 14.57 1.40
N ASP A 237 4.32 15.76 1.49
CA ASP A 237 2.89 16.01 1.54
C ASP A 237 2.20 16.13 0.17
N HIS A 238 2.96 15.97 -0.91
CA HIS A 238 2.46 15.96 -2.29
C HIS A 238 2.82 14.70 -3.05
N ARG A 239 3.77 13.88 -2.54
CA ARG A 239 4.09 12.55 -3.09
C ARG A 239 3.64 11.39 -2.18
N GLY A 240 3.16 11.67 -0.98
CA GLY A 240 3.10 10.70 0.12
C GLY A 240 2.31 9.42 -0.17
N VAL A 241 1.24 9.46 -0.98
CA VAL A 241 0.52 8.22 -1.34
C VAL A 241 1.02 7.55 -2.61
N ALA A 242 1.85 8.22 -3.42
CA ALA A 242 2.21 7.75 -4.76
C ALA A 242 2.84 6.34 -4.78
N PRO A 243 3.74 5.96 -3.84
CA PRO A 243 4.27 4.60 -3.77
C PRO A 243 3.24 3.50 -3.48
N SER A 244 2.03 3.85 -3.02
CA SER A 244 0.98 2.89 -2.67
C SER A 244 0.12 2.44 -3.88
N PHE A 245 0.37 2.98 -5.08
CA PHE A 245 -0.44 2.70 -6.27
C PHE A 245 0.43 2.17 -7.41
N GLU A 246 -0.09 1.14 -8.09
CA GLU A 246 0.55 0.53 -9.27
C GLU A 246 0.10 1.21 -10.56
N VAL A 247 0.30 2.52 -10.66
CA VAL A 247 -0.01 3.34 -11.85
C VAL A 247 1.19 4.21 -12.22
N PRO A 248 1.32 4.65 -13.49
CA PRO A 248 2.42 5.53 -13.86
C PRO A 248 2.34 6.88 -13.12
N VAL A 249 3.48 7.29 -12.56
CA VAL A 249 3.64 8.57 -11.84
C VAL A 249 4.46 9.52 -12.69
N TYR A 250 3.98 10.76 -12.82
CA TYR A 250 4.61 11.83 -13.58
C TYR A 250 4.91 13.02 -12.67
N CYS A 251 5.97 13.75 -12.98
CA CYS A 251 6.30 15.03 -12.37
C CYS A 251 7.04 15.91 -13.38
N HIS A 252 7.36 17.14 -13.01
CA HIS A 252 8.27 17.97 -13.80
C HIS A 252 9.70 17.37 -13.81
N PRO A 253 10.49 17.52 -14.90
CA PRO A 253 11.86 17.00 -14.96
C PRO A 253 12.76 17.45 -13.81
N LEU A 254 12.61 18.71 -13.36
CA LEU A 254 13.40 19.27 -12.26
C LEU A 254 13.08 18.67 -10.89
N ASP A 255 11.92 18.01 -10.74
CA ASP A 255 11.50 17.39 -9.48
C ASP A 255 11.73 15.88 -9.49
N ARG A 256 12.25 15.30 -10.59
CA ARG A 256 12.43 13.86 -10.71
C ARG A 256 13.37 13.31 -9.64
N GLU A 257 14.53 13.95 -9.45
CA GLU A 257 15.52 13.52 -8.47
C GLU A 257 14.94 13.54 -7.05
N ASP A 258 14.19 14.60 -6.71
CA ASP A 258 13.55 14.71 -5.40
C ASP A 258 12.43 13.68 -5.21
N ALA A 259 11.62 13.43 -6.24
CA ALA A 259 10.54 12.45 -6.19
C ALA A 259 11.07 11.02 -6.06
N GLU A 260 12.18 10.70 -6.72
CA GLU A 260 12.93 9.42 -6.61
C GLU A 260 13.87 9.39 -5.40
N GLY A 261 13.98 10.50 -4.66
CA GLY A 261 14.94 10.72 -3.58
C GLY A 261 14.30 11.26 -2.30
N ASP A 262 14.84 12.37 -1.78
CA ASP A 262 14.55 12.87 -0.43
C ASP A 262 13.28 13.74 -0.31
N GLY A 263 12.57 13.98 -1.42
CA GLY A 263 11.38 14.81 -1.45
C GLY A 263 11.67 16.29 -1.19
N GLY A 264 12.80 16.81 -1.68
CA GLY A 264 13.20 18.22 -1.56
C GLY A 264 13.75 18.61 -0.19
N ALA A 265 13.97 17.64 0.69
CA ALA A 265 14.39 17.91 2.07
C ALA A 265 15.75 18.64 2.15
N HIS A 266 16.62 18.45 1.16
CA HIS A 266 17.94 19.05 1.08
C HIS A 266 17.95 20.60 1.02
N TYR A 267 16.88 21.24 0.55
CA TYR A 267 16.75 22.72 0.54
C TYR A 267 15.87 23.28 1.67
N PHE A 268 15.35 22.44 2.57
CA PHE A 268 14.60 22.94 3.73
C PHE A 268 15.50 23.61 4.76
N ASP A 269 15.09 24.80 5.22
CA ASP A 269 15.79 25.59 6.22
C ASP A 269 14.92 25.75 7.47
N PHE A 270 14.96 24.73 8.33
CA PHE A 270 14.24 24.73 9.60
C PHE A 270 14.73 25.82 10.57
N SER A 271 15.89 26.45 10.33
CA SER A 271 16.37 27.54 11.20
C SER A 271 15.45 28.77 11.19
N LYS A 272 14.64 28.91 10.14
CA LYS A 272 13.64 29.98 9.94
C LYS A 272 12.30 29.73 10.64
N LEU A 273 12.12 28.58 11.30
CA LEU A 273 10.92 28.28 12.07
C LEU A 273 11.00 28.84 13.50
N ASN A 274 9.86 28.99 14.15
CA ASN A 274 9.80 29.24 15.59
C ASN A 274 10.30 28.00 16.39
N PRO A 275 10.67 28.14 17.68
CA PRO A 275 11.25 27.04 18.47
C PRO A 275 10.40 25.77 18.54
N ILE A 276 9.07 25.91 18.58
CA ILE A 276 8.14 24.77 18.60
C ILE A 276 8.16 24.07 17.24
N GLY A 277 8.11 24.85 16.15
CA GLY A 277 8.16 24.35 14.79
C GLY A 277 9.45 23.60 14.49
N LYS A 278 10.61 24.13 14.91
CA LYS A 278 11.92 23.44 14.79
C LYS A 278 11.91 22.04 15.40
N LEU A 279 11.19 21.85 16.50
CA LEU A 279 11.13 20.57 17.20
C LEU A 279 10.12 19.59 16.57
N LEU A 280 8.96 20.09 16.14
CA LEU A 280 7.83 19.25 15.75
C LEU A 280 7.75 18.98 14.24
N LEU A 281 7.94 20.00 13.39
CA LEU A 281 7.71 19.89 11.95
C LEU A 281 8.62 18.85 11.26
N PRO A 282 9.93 18.75 11.54
CA PRO A 282 10.78 17.74 10.90
C PRO A 282 10.34 16.30 11.21
N ARG A 283 9.77 16.05 12.40
CA ARG A 283 9.24 14.73 12.76
C ARG A 283 7.91 14.46 12.05
N LEU A 284 7.08 15.48 11.92
CA LEU A 284 5.79 15.39 11.28
C LEU A 284 5.93 15.15 9.76
N LEU A 285 6.80 15.88 9.08
CA LEU A 285 7.09 15.71 7.64
C LEU A 285 7.50 14.27 7.30
N ARG A 286 8.35 13.64 8.13
CA ARG A 286 8.74 12.24 7.94
C ARG A 286 7.57 11.26 8.04
N SER A 287 6.55 11.58 8.84
CA SER A 287 5.36 10.74 8.96
C SER A 287 4.37 10.92 7.80
N TRP A 288 4.53 11.99 7.03
CA TRP A 288 3.69 12.29 5.86
C TRP A 288 4.20 11.61 4.60
N ASP A 289 5.50 11.40 4.51
CA ASP A 289 6.12 10.79 3.35
C ASP A 289 5.76 9.31 3.20
N GLY A 290 5.57 8.87 1.95
CA GLY A 290 5.45 7.46 1.58
C GLY A 290 6.79 6.85 1.14
N GLY A 291 7.80 7.69 0.95
CA GLY A 291 9.12 7.35 0.43
C GLY A 291 9.27 7.65 -1.06
N PRO A 292 10.46 7.37 -1.62
CA PRO A 292 10.74 7.50 -3.04
C PRO A 292 9.71 6.82 -3.94
N VAL A 293 9.39 7.45 -5.05
CA VAL A 293 8.50 6.89 -6.07
C VAL A 293 9.17 6.91 -7.44
N GLN A 294 9.09 5.81 -8.17
CA GLN A 294 9.65 5.72 -9.52
C GLN A 294 8.84 6.59 -10.49
N ILE A 295 9.51 7.47 -11.22
CA ILE A 295 8.85 8.37 -12.18
C ILE A 295 8.82 7.71 -13.57
N ALA A 296 7.61 7.42 -14.04
CA ALA A 296 7.34 6.75 -15.31
C ALA A 296 7.55 7.68 -16.52
N GLY A 297 7.38 8.99 -16.34
CA GLY A 297 7.59 10.00 -17.38
C GLY A 297 7.52 11.40 -16.79
N THR A 298 7.79 12.42 -17.62
CA THR A 298 7.79 13.82 -17.17
C THR A 298 6.74 14.64 -17.90
N VAL A 299 6.28 15.72 -17.27
CA VAL A 299 5.37 16.73 -17.83
C VAL A 299 5.99 18.13 -17.72
N GLN A 300 5.72 19.00 -18.68
CA GLN A 300 6.34 20.33 -18.81
C GLN A 300 5.30 21.40 -19.17
N GLU A 301 5.69 22.67 -19.08
CA GLU A 301 4.83 23.80 -19.49
C GLU A 301 4.19 23.56 -20.87
N GLY A 302 2.87 23.71 -20.94
CA GLY A 302 2.11 23.57 -22.17
C GLY A 302 1.58 22.16 -22.46
N ASP A 303 2.08 21.12 -21.77
CA ASP A 303 1.53 19.78 -21.89
C ASP A 303 0.06 19.73 -21.41
N GLU A 304 -0.70 18.76 -21.91
CA GLU A 304 -2.10 18.56 -21.52
C GLU A 304 -2.29 17.30 -20.67
N ILE A 305 -3.01 17.44 -19.55
CA ILE A 305 -3.36 16.38 -18.62
C ILE A 305 -4.85 16.48 -18.29
N ALA A 306 -5.63 15.49 -18.70
CA ALA A 306 -7.07 15.39 -18.39
C ALA A 306 -7.85 16.70 -18.65
N GLY A 307 -7.57 17.36 -19.79
CA GLY A 307 -8.22 18.62 -20.17
C GLY A 307 -7.67 19.88 -19.50
N PHE A 308 -6.57 19.77 -18.74
CA PHE A 308 -5.84 20.90 -18.16
C PHE A 308 -4.50 21.09 -18.86
N ARG A 309 -4.09 22.34 -19.05
CA ARG A 309 -2.74 22.71 -19.48
C ARG A 309 -1.82 22.80 -18.26
N VAL A 310 -0.62 22.23 -18.38
CA VAL A 310 0.43 22.32 -17.37
C VAL A 310 1.08 23.71 -17.40
N VAL A 311 1.25 24.31 -16.24
CA VAL A 311 1.92 25.61 -16.05
C VAL A 311 3.07 25.43 -15.06
N HIS A 312 4.30 25.70 -15.48
CA HIS A 312 5.48 25.65 -14.61
C HIS A 312 5.56 26.91 -13.74
N LEU A 313 5.61 26.71 -12.42
CA LEU A 313 5.55 27.74 -11.39
C LEU A 313 6.64 27.51 -10.33
N PRO A 314 7.94 27.59 -10.71
CA PRO A 314 9.05 27.29 -9.81
C PRO A 314 9.14 28.26 -8.64
N GLY A 315 9.83 27.86 -7.58
CA GLY A 315 10.13 28.71 -6.42
C GLY A 315 9.87 28.00 -5.10
N HIS A 316 8.69 27.41 -4.92
CA HIS A 316 8.46 26.51 -3.77
C HIS A 316 9.30 25.26 -3.89
N ALA A 317 9.20 24.60 -5.04
CA ALA A 317 10.09 23.56 -5.51
C ALA A 317 10.59 23.94 -6.93
N PRO A 318 11.76 23.42 -7.36
CA PRO A 318 12.32 23.72 -8.68
C PRO A 318 11.37 23.37 -9.84
N GLY A 319 10.67 22.24 -9.74
CA GLY A 319 9.76 21.71 -10.74
C GLY A 319 8.28 21.89 -10.42
N LEU A 320 7.91 22.78 -9.50
CA LEU A 320 6.49 22.94 -9.16
C LEU A 320 5.65 23.29 -10.40
N ILE A 321 4.57 22.54 -10.61
CA ILE A 321 3.59 22.78 -11.67
C ILE A 321 2.19 23.03 -11.09
N ALA A 322 1.40 23.78 -11.85
CA ALA A 322 -0.05 23.86 -11.73
C ALA A 322 -0.72 23.23 -12.95
N LEU A 323 -1.99 22.88 -12.79
CA LEU A 323 -2.90 22.53 -13.87
C LEU A 323 -3.91 23.66 -14.04
N PHE A 324 -4.03 24.20 -15.25
CA PHE A 324 -4.96 25.28 -15.57
C PHE A 324 -5.88 24.90 -16.73
N ARG A 325 -7.20 25.04 -16.56
CA ARG A 325 -8.19 24.73 -17.58
C ARG A 325 -8.84 26.01 -18.11
N GLU A 326 -8.64 26.28 -19.40
CA GLU A 326 -9.12 27.52 -20.04
C GLU A 326 -10.65 27.65 -20.05
N SER A 327 -11.38 26.52 -20.17
CA SER A 327 -12.83 26.52 -20.37
C SER A 327 -13.63 27.08 -19.20
N ASP A 328 -13.17 26.84 -17.96
CA ASP A 328 -13.80 27.33 -16.73
C ASP A 328 -12.85 28.17 -15.85
N ARG A 329 -11.61 28.32 -16.30
CA ARG A 329 -10.55 29.10 -15.66
C ARG A 329 -10.19 28.61 -14.25
N VAL A 330 -10.40 27.32 -13.98
CA VAL A 330 -9.97 26.68 -12.73
C VAL A 330 -8.47 26.39 -12.78
N ALA A 331 -7.77 26.77 -11.70
CA ALA A 331 -6.37 26.45 -11.50
C ALA A 331 -6.20 25.52 -10.29
N LEU A 332 -5.55 24.37 -10.46
CA LEU A 332 -5.06 23.51 -9.39
C LEU A 332 -3.57 23.78 -9.23
N THR A 333 -3.16 24.39 -8.12
CA THR A 333 -1.89 25.14 -8.10
C THR A 333 -0.79 24.53 -7.27
N SER A 334 -1.05 23.36 -6.67
CA SER A 334 -0.16 22.79 -5.65
C SER A 334 0.28 23.89 -4.67
N ASP A 335 1.54 23.92 -4.29
CA ASP A 335 2.09 24.87 -3.32
C ASP A 335 2.63 26.17 -3.93
N CYS A 336 2.12 26.60 -5.10
CA CYS A 336 2.47 27.91 -5.68
C CYS A 336 2.19 29.07 -4.70
N PHE A 337 1.10 28.98 -3.92
CA PHE A 337 0.78 29.91 -2.84
C PHE A 337 0.11 29.17 -1.68
N TYR A 338 0.16 29.78 -0.49
CA TYR A 338 -0.54 29.28 0.69
C TYR A 338 -1.77 30.10 1.03
N THR A 339 -2.84 29.43 1.45
CA THR A 339 -3.90 30.01 2.32
C THR A 339 -3.78 29.53 3.76
N LEU A 340 -2.73 28.73 4.03
CA LEU A 340 -2.37 28.18 5.32
C LEU A 340 -1.17 28.87 5.94
N ASP A 341 -1.02 28.73 7.26
CA ASP A 341 0.20 29.02 7.98
C ASP A 341 0.79 27.80 8.67
N PRO A 342 1.95 27.29 8.21
CA PRO A 342 2.52 26.07 8.78
C PRO A 342 3.00 26.27 10.22
N GLN A 343 3.22 27.51 10.67
CA GLN A 343 3.67 27.80 12.04
C GLN A 343 2.52 28.06 13.01
N THR A 344 1.43 28.69 12.55
CA THR A 344 0.29 29.06 13.40
C THR A 344 -0.92 28.15 13.23
N GLY A 345 -0.94 27.32 12.19
CA GLY A 345 -2.07 26.46 11.85
C GLY A 345 -3.27 27.21 11.26
N LEU A 346 -3.14 28.51 10.98
CA LEU A 346 -4.18 29.28 10.29
C LEU A 346 -4.46 28.62 8.93
N SER A 347 -5.71 28.38 8.55
CA SER A 347 -6.07 27.66 7.31
C SER A 347 -7.13 28.39 6.47
N LYS A 348 -7.37 29.66 6.80
CA LYS A 348 -8.33 30.56 6.14
C LYS A 348 -7.73 31.94 5.90
N GLY A 349 -6.40 32.00 5.74
CA GLY A 349 -5.70 33.26 5.48
C GLY A 349 -5.84 33.71 4.02
N PRO A 350 -5.51 34.97 3.72
CA PRO A 350 -5.35 35.41 2.34
C PRO A 350 -4.20 34.63 1.68
N ALA A 351 -4.20 34.60 0.34
CA ALA A 351 -3.08 34.08 -0.43
C ALA A 351 -1.77 34.76 -0.01
N ARG A 352 -0.70 33.96 0.11
CA ARG A 352 0.64 34.42 0.47
C ARG A 352 1.72 33.53 -0.11
N VAL A 353 2.93 34.04 -0.15
CA VAL A 353 4.12 33.28 -0.57
C VAL A 353 4.33 32.08 0.38
N PRO A 354 4.74 30.92 -0.13
CA PRO A 354 5.11 29.78 0.70
C PRO A 354 6.17 30.14 1.75
N HIS A 355 6.12 29.47 2.89
CA HIS A 355 7.00 29.81 4.00
C HIS A 355 8.48 29.51 3.65
N ALA A 356 9.37 30.48 3.87
CA ALA A 356 10.80 30.43 3.49
C ALA A 356 11.64 29.27 4.11
N ALA A 357 11.04 28.46 4.99
CA ALA A 357 11.65 27.26 5.56
C ALA A 357 11.45 26.01 4.68
N PHE A 358 10.41 26.00 3.84
CA PHE A 358 10.05 24.89 2.95
C PHE A 358 10.13 25.29 1.47
N ASN A 359 10.51 26.52 1.21
CA ASN A 359 10.49 27.14 -0.10
C ASN A 359 11.93 27.27 -0.61
N HIS A 360 12.19 26.74 -1.81
CA HIS A 360 13.51 26.74 -2.45
C HIS A 360 14.00 28.18 -2.75
N ASP A 361 13.19 29.01 -3.40
CA ASP A 361 13.52 30.40 -3.76
C ASP A 361 12.28 31.31 -3.61
N THR A 362 12.36 32.27 -2.67
CA THR A 362 11.22 33.13 -2.31
C THR A 362 10.86 34.11 -3.41
N GLU A 363 11.86 34.68 -4.10
CA GLU A 363 11.60 35.68 -5.13
C GLU A 363 11.07 35.03 -6.39
N GLN A 364 11.60 33.85 -6.76
CA GLN A 364 11.04 33.06 -7.85
C GLN A 364 9.61 32.60 -7.54
N ALA A 365 9.29 32.25 -6.29
CA ALA A 365 7.92 31.93 -5.89
C ALA A 365 6.97 33.14 -6.08
N ARG A 366 7.43 34.37 -5.78
CA ARG A 366 6.65 35.59 -6.06
C ARG A 366 6.39 35.79 -7.54
N GLU A 367 7.40 35.59 -8.37
CA GLU A 367 7.28 35.67 -9.83
C GLU A 367 6.26 34.66 -10.36
N SER A 368 6.30 33.42 -9.85
CA SER A 368 5.34 32.37 -10.17
C SER A 368 3.90 32.71 -9.74
N ILE A 369 3.71 33.30 -8.56
CA ILE A 369 2.39 33.82 -8.15
C ILE A 369 1.91 34.93 -9.10
N GLY A 370 2.81 35.81 -9.54
CA GLY A 370 2.52 36.82 -10.54
C GLY A 370 2.13 36.24 -11.90
N LYS A 371 2.84 35.20 -12.36
CA LYS A 371 2.52 34.44 -13.58
C LYS A 371 1.13 33.80 -13.48
N LEU A 372 0.81 33.17 -12.35
CA LEU A 372 -0.51 32.60 -12.08
C LEU A 372 -1.60 33.68 -12.06
N ALA A 373 -1.33 34.87 -11.52
CA ALA A 373 -2.27 35.98 -11.51
C ALA A 373 -2.60 36.49 -12.92
N ALA A 374 -1.59 36.56 -13.80
CA ALA A 374 -1.76 36.88 -15.23
C ALA A 374 -2.57 35.81 -15.98
N LEU A 375 -2.63 34.60 -15.40
CA LEU A 375 -3.67 33.58 -15.61
C LEU A 375 -5.04 34.21 -15.81
N GLU A 376 -5.45 35.03 -14.82
CA GLU A 376 -6.82 35.46 -14.50
C GLU A 376 -7.77 34.35 -13.97
N PRO A 377 -7.33 33.38 -13.15
CA PRO A 377 -8.16 32.24 -12.75
C PRO A 377 -9.48 32.67 -12.08
N SER A 378 -10.57 31.95 -12.37
CA SER A 378 -11.87 32.17 -11.72
C SER A 378 -11.88 31.63 -10.28
N ALA A 379 -11.13 30.54 -10.06
CA ALA A 379 -10.83 29.95 -8.77
C ALA A 379 -9.42 29.33 -8.81
N ALA A 380 -8.66 29.47 -7.73
CA ALA A 380 -7.36 28.81 -7.58
C ALA A 380 -7.35 27.94 -6.33
N TRP A 381 -7.06 26.66 -6.56
CA TRP A 381 -7.15 25.56 -5.61
C TRP A 381 -5.74 25.07 -5.26
N PRO A 382 -5.19 25.50 -4.11
CA PRO A 382 -3.82 25.18 -3.70
C PRO A 382 -3.70 23.74 -3.19
N GLY A 383 -2.46 23.29 -3.05
CA GLY A 383 -2.09 22.02 -2.44
C GLY A 383 -2.54 21.90 -0.99
N HIS A 384 -2.88 23.04 -0.36
CA HIS A 384 -3.38 23.05 1.01
C HIS A 384 -4.52 24.00 1.31
N ALA A 385 -5.39 23.57 2.23
CA ALA A 385 -6.47 24.33 2.83
C ALA A 385 -7.50 24.80 1.79
N ASN A 386 -7.93 26.07 1.86
CA ASN A 386 -9.04 26.56 1.06
C ASN A 386 -8.57 27.18 -0.24
N ALA A 387 -9.40 27.06 -1.27
CA ALA A 387 -9.26 27.81 -2.50
C ALA A 387 -9.43 29.31 -2.25
N ILE A 388 -8.89 30.10 -3.18
CA ILE A 388 -9.25 31.50 -3.33
C ILE A 388 -10.26 31.64 -4.46
N THR A 389 -11.34 32.38 -4.19
CA THR A 389 -12.43 32.67 -5.14
C THR A 389 -12.74 34.16 -5.13
N GLY A 390 -13.55 34.63 -6.08
CA GLY A 390 -13.93 36.04 -6.19
C GLY A 390 -12.84 36.88 -6.85
N GLU A 391 -12.24 37.82 -6.12
CA GLU A 391 -11.17 38.70 -6.62
C GLU A 391 -9.82 37.95 -6.64
N VAL A 392 -9.74 36.85 -7.41
CA VAL A 392 -8.61 35.91 -7.37
C VAL A 392 -7.32 36.57 -7.86
N ARG A 393 -7.38 37.28 -8.99
CA ARG A 393 -6.23 37.96 -9.58
C ARG A 393 -5.56 38.92 -8.59
N GLY A 394 -6.31 39.85 -8.01
CA GLY A 394 -5.74 40.81 -7.07
C GLY A 394 -5.34 40.18 -5.74
N GLN A 395 -5.97 39.08 -5.29
CA GLN A 395 -5.46 38.30 -4.16
C GLN A 395 -4.04 37.77 -4.44
N LEU A 396 -3.81 37.20 -5.62
CA LEU A 396 -2.49 36.72 -6.05
C LEU A 396 -1.50 37.87 -6.26
N GLU A 397 -1.91 38.97 -6.89
CA GLU A 397 -1.03 40.15 -7.06
C GLU A 397 -0.60 40.77 -5.73
N ARG A 398 -1.49 40.77 -4.72
CA ARG A 398 -1.15 41.21 -3.35
C ARG A 398 -0.17 40.23 -2.70
N ALA A 399 -0.38 38.93 -2.85
CA ALA A 399 0.51 37.90 -2.33
C ALA A 399 1.93 38.00 -2.92
N ALA A 400 2.05 38.17 -4.24
CA ALA A 400 3.33 38.32 -4.92
C ALA A 400 4.14 39.52 -4.41
N LYS A 401 3.47 40.64 -4.09
CA LYS A 401 4.10 41.90 -3.64
C LYS A 401 4.39 41.98 -2.13
N ALA A 402 3.88 41.04 -1.32
CA ALA A 402 3.94 41.13 0.14
C ALA A 402 5.33 40.74 0.68
N THR A 403 6.17 41.72 1.05
CA THR A 403 7.54 41.50 1.57
C THR A 403 7.58 40.79 2.91
#